data_AF-A0A831NJA7-F1
#
_entry.id   AF-A0A831NJA7-F1
#
_cell.length_a   1.000
_cell.length_b   1.000
_cell.length_c   1.000
_cell.angle_alpha   90.00
_cell.angle_beta   90.00
_cell.angle_gamma   90.00
#
_symmetry.space_group_name_H-M   'P 1'
#
loop_
_entity.id
_entity.type
_entity.pdbx_description
1 polymer ?
#
loop_
_entity_poly.entity_id
_entity_poly.type
_entity_poly.pdbx_seq_one_letter_code
_entity_poly.pdbx_strand_id
1 'polypeptide(L)' 'ELVNSLKGNVIGVGSIVDRSDGKVNFEVPFKSVVSLYVETYEKEECPLCKEGIPLVKPGSRKF' A
#
# COMPACT_ATOMS: atom_id res chain seq x y z
N GLU A 1 -14.93 -7.23 5.39
CA GLU A 1 -15.44 -7.98 6.55
C GLU A 1 -16.36 -7.18 7.46
N LEU A 2 -15.92 -6.08 8.10
CA LEU A 2 -16.76 -5.29 9.03
C LEU A 2 -18.09 -4.79 8.43
N VAL A 3 -18.05 -4.25 7.20
CA VAL A 3 -19.27 -3.77 6.52
C VAL A 3 -20.27 -4.92 6.33
N ASN A 4 -19.79 -6.09 5.91
CA ASN A 4 -20.62 -7.28 5.71
C ASN A 4 -21.21 -7.79 7.04
N SER A 5 -20.45 -7.77 8.14
CA SER A 5 -20.93 -8.23 9.45
C SER A 5 -22.04 -7.33 10.03
N LEU A 6 -22.04 -6.06 9.65
CA LEU A 6 -23.11 -5.10 9.98
C LEU A 6 -24.28 -5.13 8.97
N LYS A 7 -24.36 -6.18 8.14
CA LYS A 7 -25.37 -6.38 7.09
C LYS A 7 -25.33 -5.30 5.98
N GLY A 8 -24.20 -4.60 5.83
CA GLY A 8 -23.95 -3.73 4.69
C GLY A 8 -23.61 -4.54 3.44
N ASN A 9 -24.04 -4.05 2.27
CA ASN A 9 -23.71 -4.64 0.97
C ASN A 9 -22.56 -3.85 0.32
N VAL A 10 -21.36 -4.42 0.25
CA VAL A 10 -20.22 -3.78 -0.40
C VAL A 10 -20.36 -3.96 -1.92
N ILE A 11 -20.57 -2.85 -2.64
CA ILE A 11 -20.71 -2.86 -4.10
C ILE A 11 -19.44 -2.45 -4.86
N GLY A 12 -18.40 -2.01 -4.15
CA GLY A 12 -17.14 -1.58 -4.76
C GLY A 12 -16.16 -1.01 -3.74
N VAL A 13 -14.90 -0.89 -4.17
CA VAL A 13 -13.80 -0.33 -3.38
C VAL A 13 -13.08 0.74 -4.20
N GLY A 14 -12.74 1.86 -3.56
CA GLY A 14 -12.04 2.98 -4.19
C GLY A 14 -10.79 3.38 -3.41
N SER A 15 -9.71 3.72 -4.11
CA SER A 15 -8.53 4.36 -3.52
C SER A 15 -8.03 5.51 -4.37
N ILE A 16 -7.22 6.40 -3.78
CA ILE A 16 -6.49 7.41 -4.56
C ILE A 16 -5.29 6.75 -5.24
N VAL A 17 -4.47 6.06 -4.45
CA VAL A 17 -3.26 5.38 -4.93
C VAL A 17 -3.42 3.88 -4.74
N ASP A 18 -3.17 3.11 -5.80
CA ASP A 18 -2.98 1.67 -5.74
C ASP A 18 -1.50 1.34 -5.86
N ARG A 19 -0.95 0.64 -4.85
CA ARG A 19 0.45 0.13 -4.82
C ARG A 19 0.54 -1.38 -5.06
N SER A 20 -0.60 -2.03 -5.27
CA SER A 20 -0.68 -3.47 -5.48
C SER A 20 -0.45 -3.87 -6.93
N ASP A 21 -0.33 -2.91 -7.84
CA ASP A 21 -0.20 -3.14 -9.28
C ASP A 21 -1.37 -3.98 -9.81
N GLY A 22 -2.59 -3.69 -9.34
CA GLY A 22 -3.80 -4.44 -9.70
C GLY A 22 -3.87 -5.88 -9.18
N LYS A 23 -2.93 -6.32 -8.32
CA LYS A 23 -2.93 -7.68 -7.75
C LYS A 23 -3.93 -7.86 -6.62
N VAL A 24 -4.45 -6.76 -6.05
CA VAL A 24 -5.44 -6.84 -4.98
C VAL A 24 -6.79 -7.27 -5.54
N ASN A 25 -7.43 -8.24 -4.88
CA ASN A 25 -8.77 -8.69 -5.24
C ASN A 25 -9.71 -8.49 -4.05
N PHE A 26 -10.72 -7.63 -4.24
CA PHE A 26 -11.75 -7.34 -3.24
C PHE A 26 -13.06 -8.09 -3.52
N GLU A 27 -13.11 -8.95 -4.55
CA GLU A 27 -14.31 -9.67 -5.01
C GLU A 27 -15.46 -8.75 -5.47
N VAL A 28 -15.18 -7.44 -5.56
CA VAL A 28 -16.09 -6.38 -6.01
C VAL A 28 -15.30 -5.42 -6.91
N PRO A 29 -15.97 -4.59 -7.74
CA PRO A 29 -15.29 -3.60 -8.56
C PRO A 29 -14.35 -2.71 -7.75
N PHE A 30 -13.07 -2.71 -8.13
CA PHE A 30 -12.03 -1.86 -7.54
C PHE A 30 -11.58 -0.79 -8.54
N LYS A 31 -11.46 0.46 -8.08
CA LYS A 31 -10.97 1.59 -8.88
C LYS A 31 -10.00 2.44 -8.07
N SER A 32 -8.89 2.81 -8.71
CA SER A 32 -7.94 3.79 -8.17
C SER A 32 -7.83 5.00 -9.10
N VAL A 33 -7.42 6.15 -8.54
CA VAL A 33 -7.09 7.33 -9.36
C VAL A 33 -5.75 7.14 -10.06
N VAL A 34 -4.77 6.55 -9.36
CA VAL A 34 -3.46 6.21 -9.92
C VAL A 34 -3.04 4.80 -9.45
N SER A 35 -2.42 4.05 -10.35
CA SER A 35 -1.73 2.79 -10.04
C SER A 35 -0.22 3.01 -10.13
N LEU A 36 0.50 2.59 -9.11
CA LEU A 36 1.96 2.72 -8.99
C LEU A 36 2.55 1.34 -8.69
N TYR A 37 3.54 0.93 -9.48
CA TYR A 37 4.39 -0.19 -9.14
C TYR A 37 5.48 0.29 -8.18
N VAL A 38 5.53 -0.29 -6.97
CA VAL A 38 6.58 -0.04 -5.99
C VAL A 38 7.22 -1.36 -5.61
N GLU A 39 8.48 -1.53 -6.00
CA GLU A 39 9.23 -2.74 -5.71
C GLU A 39 9.43 -2.87 -4.19
N THR A 40 9.17 -4.07 -3.67
CA THR A 40 9.36 -4.40 -2.25
C THR A 40 10.55 -5.33 -2.16
N TYR A 41 11.52 -4.95 -1.33
CA TYR A 41 12.72 -5.74 -1.10
C TYR A 41 12.68 -6.34 0.30
N GLU A 42 13.19 -7.56 0.43
CA GLU A 42 13.61 -8.07 1.73
C GLU A 42 14.73 -7.19 2.29
N LYS A 43 14.87 -7.19 3.61
CA LYS A 43 15.81 -6.31 4.31
C LYS A 43 17.25 -6.49 3.79
N GLU A 44 17.64 -7.73 3.53
CA GLU A 44 18.96 -8.12 3.06
C GLU A 44 19.16 -7.83 1.57
N GLU A 45 18.09 -7.61 0.81
CA GLU A 45 18.14 -7.41 -0.64
C GLU A 45 18.04 -5.95 -1.05
N CYS A 46 17.56 -5.07 -0.17
CA CYS A 46 17.36 -3.65 -0.45
C CYS A 46 18.67 -2.95 -0.90
N PRO A 47 18.72 -2.36 -2.12
CA PRO A 47 19.93 -1.72 -2.65
C PRO A 47 20.39 -0.55 -1.79
N LEU A 48 19.46 0.30 -1.35
CA LEU A 48 19.77 1.46 -0.51
C LEU A 48 20.27 1.07 0.89
N CYS A 49 19.77 -0.04 1.45
CA CYS A 49 20.27 -0.55 2.73
C CYS A 49 21.70 -1.08 2.60
N LYS A 50 22.03 -1.74 1.48
CA LYS A 50 23.39 -2.23 1.20
C LYS A 50 24.40 -1.09 1.04
N GLU A 51 23.96 0.05 0.53
CA GLU A 51 24.79 1.27 0.41
C GLU A 51 25.08 1.94 1.76
N GLY A 52 24.38 1.56 2.84
CA GLY A 52 24.64 2.07 4.19
C GLY A 52 24.30 3.56 4.35
N ILE A 53 23.41 4.10 3.51
CA ILE A 53 23.06 5.53 3.51
C ILE A 53 22.40 5.90 4.85
N PRO A 54 22.83 6.97 5.52
CA PRO A 54 22.19 7.44 6.75
C PRO A 54 20.72 7.81 6.50
N LEU A 55 19.80 7.11 7.17
CA LEU A 55 18.38 7.41 7.08
C LEU A 55 18.07 8.68 7.87
N VAL A 56 17.52 9.68 7.18
CA VAL A 56 16.97 10.87 7.81
C VAL A 56 15.47 10.67 7.99
N LYS A 57 14.97 10.86 9.21
CA LYS A 57 13.53 10.91 9.48
C LYS A 57 13.05 12.36 9.29
N PRO A 58 12.35 12.69 8.20
CA PRO A 58 11.80 14.02 8.04
C PRO A 58 10.66 14.26 9.04
N GLY A 59 10.63 15.45 9.65
CA GLY A 59 9.57 15.90 10.55
C GLY A 59 10.02 16.16 11.98
N SER A 60 9.17 16.83 12.77
CA SER A 60 9.49 17.34 14.10
C SER A 60 9.35 16.32 15.24
N ARG A 61 8.71 15.17 15.01
CA ARG A 61 8.47 14.17 16.05
C ARG A 61 9.71 13.28 16.21
N LYS A 62 10.24 13.16 17.44
CA LYS A 62 11.25 12.14 17.79
C LYS A 62 10.55 10.82 18.13
N PHE A 63 11.11 9.69 17.72
CA PHE A 63 10.76 8.35 18.20
C PHE A 63 11.93 7.82 19.03
#